data_AF-Q93095-F1
#
_entry.id   AF-Q93095-F1
#
_cell.length_a   1.000
_cell.length_b   1.000
_cell.length_c   1.000
_cell.angle_alpha   90.00
_cell.angle_beta   90.00
_cell.angle_gamma   90.00
#
_symmetry.space_group_name_H-M   'P 1'
#
loop_
_entity.id
_entity.type
_entity.pdbx_description
1 polymer ?
#
loop_
_entity_poly.entity_id
_entity_poly.type
_entity_poly.pdbx_seq_one_letter_code
_entity_poly.pdbx_strand_id
1 'polypeptide(L)'
;CEAGKRKSDYIIRTLKVKFNSETRTIYQFHYKNWPDHDVPSSIDPILELIWDVRCYQEDDSVPICIHCSAGCGRTGVICAIDYT
;
A
#
# COMPACT_ATOMS: atom_id res chain seq x y z
N CYS A 1 -2.83 -1.10 -20.80
CA CYS A 1 -3.26 -0.41 -19.58
C CYS A 1 -3.87 -1.45 -18.65
N GLU A 2 -3.10 -1.99 -17.72
CA GLU A 2 -3.54 -3.13 -16.90
C GLU A 2 -4.50 -2.68 -15.78
N ALA A 3 -5.47 -3.54 -15.51
CA ALA A 3 -6.65 -3.32 -14.69
C ALA A 3 -6.30 -2.94 -13.24
N GLY A 4 -6.71 -1.76 -12.80
CA GLY A 4 -6.68 -1.40 -11.38
C GLY A 4 -7.90 -1.96 -10.67
N LYS A 5 -7.72 -2.75 -9.62
CA LYS A 5 -8.81 -3.12 -8.71
C LYS A 5 -9.08 -1.91 -7.81
N ARG A 6 -10.27 -1.33 -7.93
CA ARG A 6 -10.69 -0.16 -7.15
C ARG A 6 -11.52 -0.63 -5.96
N LYS A 7 -11.01 -0.42 -4.74
CA LYS A 7 -11.82 -0.47 -3.52
C LYS A 7 -12.32 0.94 -3.17
N SER A 8 -13.16 1.05 -2.14
CA SER A 8 -13.73 2.33 -1.70
C SER A 8 -12.66 3.36 -1.36
N ASP A 9 -11.65 2.97 -0.58
CA ASP A 9 -10.69 3.90 0.04
C ASP A 9 -9.28 3.88 -0.57
N TYR A 10 -8.95 2.81 -1.31
CA TYR A 10 -7.67 2.67 -2.00
C TYR A 10 -7.78 2.06 -3.39
N ILE A 11 -6.75 2.30 -4.19
CA ILE A 11 -6.59 1.73 -5.53
C ILE A 11 -5.39 0.80 -5.53
N ILE A 12 -5.54 -0.37 -6.11
CA ILE A 12 -4.43 -1.29 -6.41
C ILE A 12 -4.05 -1.11 -7.87
N ARG A 13 -2.80 -0.76 -8.14
CA ARG A 13 -2.25 -0.69 -9.51
C ARG A 13 -1.23 -1.80 -9.73
N THR A 14 -1.41 -2.54 -10.81
CA THR A 14 -0.38 -3.45 -11.33
C THR A 14 0.53 -2.65 -12.26
N LEU A 15 1.79 -2.49 -11.86
CA LEU A 15 2.80 -1.76 -12.61
C LEU A 15 3.80 -2.75 -13.21
N LYS A 16 4.16 -2.57 -14.48
CA LYS A 16 5.24 -3.31 -15.13
C LYS A 16 6.46 -2.39 -15.23
N VAL A 17 7.55 -2.74 -14.54
CA VAL A 17 8.79 -1.96 -14.50
C VAL A 17 9.86 -2.73 -15.26
N LYS A 18 10.50 -2.09 -16.24
CA LYS A 18 11.54 -2.71 -17.08
C LYS A 18 12.90 -2.04 -16.86
N PHE A 19 13.93 -2.84 -16.65
CA PHE A 19 15.32 -2.41 -16.52
C PHE A 19 16.26 -3.51 -17.02
N ASN A 20 17.25 -3.18 -17.84
CA ASN A 20 18.25 -4.13 -18.38
C ASN A 20 17.68 -5.48 -18.86
N SER A 21 16.65 -5.42 -19.72
CA SER A 21 15.93 -6.59 -20.27
C SER A 21 15.13 -7.43 -19.27
N GLU A 22 15.21 -7.13 -17.97
CA GLU A 22 14.34 -7.70 -16.94
C GLU A 22 13.04 -6.88 -16.84
N THR A 23 11.92 -7.55 -16.59
CA THR A 23 10.64 -6.90 -16.30
C THR A 23 10.09 -7.44 -15.00
N ARG A 24 9.78 -6.55 -14.06
CA ARG A 24 9.15 -6.88 -12.78
C ARG A 24 7.71 -6.37 -12.75
N THR A 25 6.87 -7.09 -12.03
CA THR A 25 5.52 -6.64 -11.70
C THR A 25 5.55 -6.08 -10.29
N ILE A 26 5.06 -4.85 -10.11
CA ILE A 26 4.98 -4.18 -8.81
C ILE A 26 3.51 -3.87 -8.55
N TYR A 27 3.03 -4.22 -7.36
CA TYR A 27 1.69 -3.88 -6.91
C TYR A 27 1.77 -2.62 -6.04
N GLN A 28 1.21 -1.53 -6.53
CA GLN A 28 1.14 -0.28 -5.79
C GLN A 28 -0.25 -0.12 -5.17
N PHE A 29 -0.30 -0.10 -3.84
CA PHE A 29 -1.48 0.23 -3.08
C PHE A 29 -1.49 1.73 -2.76
N HIS A 30 -2.51 2.44 -3.23
CA HIS A 30 -2.62 3.88 -3.06
C HIS A 30 -3.91 4.20 -2.29
N TYR A 31 -3.75 4.37 -0.98
CA TYR A 31 -4.80 4.85 -0.08
C TYR A 31 -5.02 6.35 -0.25
N LYS A 32 -6.24 6.74 -0.64
CA LYS A 32 -6.54 8.13 -1.02
C LYS A 32 -7.35 8.88 0.03
N ASN A 33 -7.99 8.17 0.94
CA ASN A 33 -8.97 8.73 1.86
C ASN A 33 -8.40 8.98 3.25
N TRP A 34 -7.12 9.39 3.33
CA TRP A 34 -6.49 9.80 4.59
C TRP A 34 -6.29 11.32 4.60
N PRO A 35 -7.10 12.06 5.38
CA PRO A 35 -6.97 13.52 5.48
C PRO A 35 -5.59 13.93 5.99
N ASP A 36 -5.07 15.06 5.52
CA ASP A 36 -3.80 15.59 6.03
C ASP A 36 -4.04 16.16 7.44
N HIS A 37 -3.21 15.75 8.41
CA HIS A 37 -3.29 16.12 9.83
C HIS A 37 -4.52 15.64 10.63
N ASP A 38 -5.23 14.63 10.14
CA ASP A 38 -6.32 14.00 10.88
C ASP A 38 -6.31 12.47 10.68
N VAL A 39 -7.14 11.74 11.42
CA VAL A 39 -7.33 10.30 11.27
C VAL A 39 -8.54 10.02 10.38
N PRO A 40 -8.57 8.87 9.66
CA PRO A 40 -9.79 8.46 8.97
C PRO A 40 -10.92 8.22 9.98
N SER A 41 -12.16 8.43 9.54
CA SER A 41 -13.36 8.27 10.39
C SER A 41 -13.61 6.82 10.84
N SER A 42 -13.01 5.84 10.17
CA SER A 42 -12.93 4.44 10.60
C SER A 42 -11.53 3.89 10.31
N ILE A 43 -11.10 2.94 11.15
CA ILE A 43 -9.86 2.18 10.97
C ILE A 43 -10.02 1.01 10.00
N ASP A 44 -11.26 0.56 9.72
CA ASP A 44 -11.53 -0.64 8.90
C ASP A 44 -10.84 -0.59 7.53
N PRO A 45 -10.85 0.54 6.80
CA PRO A 45 -10.20 0.58 5.49
C PRO A 45 -8.66 0.48 5.54
N ILE A 46 -8.04 0.86 6.67
CA ILE A 46 -6.60 0.67 6.90
C ILE A 46 -6.31 -0.81 7.17
N LEU A 47 -7.13 -1.47 7.99
CA LEU A 47 -6.98 -2.91 8.24
C LEU A 47 -7.21 -3.71 6.97
N GLU A 48 -8.21 -3.37 6.17
CA GLU A 48 -8.43 -3.97 4.85
C GLU A 48 -7.28 -3.73 3.87
N LEU A 49 -6.64 -2.56 3.92
CA LEU A 49 -5.46 -2.26 3.12
C LEU A 49 -4.30 -3.17 3.49
N ILE A 50 -3.99 -3.29 4.78
CA ILE A 50 -2.88 -4.12 5.28
C ILE A 50 -3.15 -5.59 4.97
N TRP A 51 -4.38 -6.06 5.19
CA TRP A 51 -4.79 -7.42 4.84
C TRP A 51 -4.56 -7.72 3.35
N ASP A 52 -5.01 -6.82 2.46
CA ASP A 52 -4.80 -6.99 1.03
C ASP A 52 -3.31 -6.96 0.67
N VAL A 53 -2.49 -6.10 1.31
CA VAL A 53 -1.03 -6.07 1.09
C VAL A 53 -0.40 -7.42 1.46
N ARG A 54 -0.73 -7.97 2.62
CA ARG A 54 -0.20 -9.25 3.10
C ARG A 54 -0.71 -10.47 2.33
N CYS A 55 -1.86 -10.36 1.67
CA CYS A 55 -2.30 -11.37 0.69
C CYS A 55 -1.40 -11.41 -0.57
N TYR A 56 -0.72 -10.31 -0.92
CA TYR A 56 0.21 -10.27 -2.05
C TYR A 56 1.65 -10.60 -1.64
N GLN A 57 2.00 -10.38 -0.38
CA GLN A 57 3.28 -10.76 0.20
C GLN A 57 3.11 -11.09 1.69
N GLU A 58 3.03 -12.39 2.00
CA GLU A 58 2.78 -12.89 3.36
C GLU A 58 4.00 -12.69 4.27
N ASP A 59 5.21 -12.88 3.73
CA ASP A 59 6.46 -12.88 4.47
C ASP A 59 7.29 -11.59 4.29
N ASP A 60 8.39 -11.53 5.03
CA ASP A 60 9.34 -10.41 5.01
C ASP A 60 10.58 -10.72 4.15
N SER A 61 10.48 -11.62 3.17
CA SER A 61 11.61 -12.01 2.29
C SER A 61 12.17 -10.84 1.49
N VAL A 62 11.32 -9.87 1.15
CA VAL A 62 11.70 -8.61 0.51
C VAL A 62 11.00 -7.42 1.17
N PRO A 63 11.61 -6.22 1.20
CA PRO A 63 10.99 -5.06 1.84
C PRO A 63 9.72 -4.58 1.13
N ILE A 64 8.68 -4.25 1.90
CA ILE A 64 7.53 -3.50 1.43
C ILE A 64 7.84 -2.00 1.53
N CYS A 65 7.75 -1.28 0.41
CA CYS A 65 7.98 0.17 0.39
C CYS A 65 6.69 0.91 0.78
N ILE A 66 6.71 1.58 1.94
CA ILE A 66 5.60 2.39 2.45
C ILE A 66 6.04 3.85 2.48
N HIS A 67 5.27 4.73 1.84
CA HIS A 67 5.55 6.16 1.85
C HIS A 67 4.26 7.00 1.96
N CYS A 68 4.41 8.24 2.43
CA CYS A 68 3.38 9.27 2.35
C CYS A 68 3.99 10.53 1.70
N SER A 69 3.94 11.67 2.39
CA SER A 69 4.66 12.90 1.99
C SER A 69 6.03 12.97 2.69
N ALA A 70 6.04 13.15 4.02
CA ALA A 70 7.28 13.20 4.81
C ALA A 70 7.86 11.82 5.17
N GLY A 71 7.11 10.73 4.95
CA GLY A 71 7.55 9.37 5.29
C GLY A 71 7.49 9.04 6.79
N CYS A 72 6.84 9.87 7.61
CA CYS A 72 6.81 9.69 9.08
C CYS A 72 5.43 9.25 9.60
N GLY A 73 4.42 10.13 9.56
CA GLY A 73 3.13 9.91 10.25
C GLY A 73 2.33 8.71 9.75
N ARG A 74 1.68 8.83 8.60
CA ARG A 74 0.88 7.75 7.97
C ARG A 74 1.71 6.51 7.71
N THR A 75 2.97 6.69 7.29
CA THR A 75 3.93 5.60 7.10
C THR A 75 4.13 4.81 8.40
N GLY A 76 4.44 5.49 9.50
CA GLY A 76 4.66 4.86 10.80
C GLY A 76 3.43 4.14 11.33
N VAL A 77 2.23 4.70 11.11
CA VAL A 77 0.97 4.02 11.50
C VAL A 77 0.80 2.70 10.76
N ILE A 78 1.00 2.68 9.43
CA ILE A 78 0.88 1.44 8.65
C ILE A 78 1.94 0.42 9.11
N CYS A 79 3.21 0.82 9.25
CA CYS A 79 4.26 -0.08 9.71
C CYS A 79 3.97 -0.65 11.11
N ALA A 80 3.45 0.18 12.03
CA ALA A 80 3.18 -0.24 13.40
C ALA A 80 2.02 -1.24 13.50
N ILE A 81 0.98 -1.08 12.68
CA ILE A 81 -0.17 -2.00 12.64
C ILE A 81 0.21 -3.30 11.93
N ASP A 82 0.99 -3.22 10.86
CA ASP A 82 1.41 -4.38 10.07
C ASP A 82 2.46 -5.25 10.80
N TYR A 83 3.22 -4.67 11.72
CA TYR A 83 4.20 -5.40 12.53
C TYR A 83 3.58 -6.33 13.58
N THR A 84 2.33 -6.08 13.99
CA THR A 84 1.63 -6.86 15.03
C THR A 84 0.85 -8.02 14.44
#